data_AF-E0TWB5-F1
#
_entry.id   AF-E0TWB5-F1
#
_cell.length_a   1.000
_cell.length_b   1.000
_cell.length_c   1.000
_cell.angle_alpha   90.00
_cell.angle_beta   90.00
_cell.angle_gamma   90.00
#
_symmetry.space_group_name_H-M   'P 1'
#
loop_
_entity.id
_entity.type
_entity.pdbx_description
1 polymer ?
#
loop_
_entity_poly.entity_id
_entity_poly.type
_entity_poly.pdbx_seq_one_letter_code
_entity_poly.pdbx_strand_id
1 'polypeptide(L)'
;MPMYETFLLSARNNEKGDDDMAGLVGGGLMIIAGILIKLFPPEFINSVYGYRTRRSMSDQRLWDEANRYSASLMILSGLVIAGIGLLLRSNLIILQLILLLAACVITFMLTEKRLKNMTYSQGGDISGRS
;
A
#
# COMPACT_ATOMS: atom_id res chain seq x y z
N MET A 1 37.02 1.13 30.12
CA MET A 1 36.10 0.24 29.39
C MET A 1 36.91 -0.44 28.29
N PRO A 2 36.88 -1.78 28.15
CA PRO A 2 37.71 -2.46 27.16
C PRO A 2 37.17 -2.26 25.74
N MET A 3 38.08 -2.19 24.75
CA MET A 3 37.78 -1.81 23.35
C MET A 3 36.75 -2.71 22.66
N TYR A 4 36.63 -3.98 23.07
CA TYR A 4 35.64 -4.90 22.51
C TYR A 4 34.21 -4.54 22.96
N GLU A 5 34.00 -4.03 24.18
CA GLU A 5 32.69 -3.58 24.67
C GLU A 5 32.22 -2.34 23.90
N THR A 6 33.13 -1.41 23.59
CA THR A 6 32.80 -0.22 22.79
C THR A 6 32.42 -0.58 21.35
N PHE A 7 33.08 -1.59 20.77
CA PHE A 7 32.75 -2.09 19.44
C PHE A 7 31.38 -2.78 19.42
N LEU A 8 31.09 -3.62 20.42
CA LEU A 8 29.80 -4.31 20.54
C LEU A 8 28.64 -3.34 20.85
N LEU A 9 28.87 -2.31 21.65
CA LEU A 9 27.89 -1.23 21.89
C LEU A 9 27.64 -0.41 20.63
N SER A 10 28.69 -0.09 19.86
CA SER A 10 28.56 0.62 18.59
C SER A 10 27.80 -0.22 17.56
N ALA A 11 28.10 -1.51 17.42
CA ALA A 11 27.41 -2.41 16.50
C ALA A 11 25.92 -2.56 16.87
N ARG A 12 25.63 -2.80 18.16
CA ARG A 12 24.25 -2.93 18.67
C ARG A 12 23.43 -1.65 18.50
N ASN A 13 24.04 -0.49 18.73
CA ASN A 13 23.35 0.80 18.55
C ASN A 13 23.09 1.11 17.07
N ASN A 14 23.95 0.63 16.15
CA ASN A 14 23.76 0.81 14.72
C ASN A 14 22.64 -0.10 14.17
N GLU A 15 22.65 -1.39 14.52
CA GLU A 15 21.58 -2.33 14.12
C GLU A 15 20.20 -1.88 14.62
N LYS A 16 20.15 -1.38 15.86
CA LYS A 16 18.95 -0.80 16.47
C LYS A 16 18.50 0.54 15.84
N GLY A 17 19.43 1.28 15.22
CA GLY A 17 19.07 2.47 14.47
C GLY A 17 18.41 2.10 13.15
N ASP A 18 18.98 1.11 12.47
CA ASP A 18 18.54 0.69 11.13
C ASP A 18 17.15 0.03 11.13
N ASP A 19 16.82 -0.71 12.19
CA ASP A 19 15.55 -1.44 12.30
C ASP A 19 14.34 -0.57 12.66
N ASP A 20 14.53 0.44 13.53
CA ASP A 20 13.54 1.45 13.86
C ASP A 20 13.26 2.36 12.63
N MET A 21 14.26 2.57 11.76
CA MET A 21 14.13 3.38 10.54
C MET A 21 13.41 2.65 9.41
N ALA A 22 13.47 1.32 9.36
CA ALA A 22 12.88 0.52 8.27
C ALA A 22 11.35 0.68 8.17
N GLY A 23 10.65 0.66 9.31
CA GLY A 23 9.18 0.79 9.34
C GLY A 23 8.68 2.17 8.96
N LEU A 24 9.41 3.22 9.37
CA LEU A 24 9.11 4.60 9.03
C LEU A 24 9.34 4.88 7.54
N VAL A 25 10.44 4.38 6.98
CA VAL A 25 10.74 4.52 5.56
C VAL A 25 9.72 3.76 4.71
N GLY A 26 9.43 2.50 5.05
CA GLY A 26 8.46 1.68 4.30
C GLY A 26 7.03 2.23 4.34
N GLY A 27 6.54 2.58 5.53
CA GLY A 27 5.21 3.18 5.71
C GLY A 27 5.11 4.57 5.07
N GLY A 28 6.15 5.40 5.22
CA GLY A 28 6.23 6.72 4.61
C GLY A 28 6.17 6.67 3.08
N LEU A 29 6.90 5.74 2.45
CA LEU A 29 6.86 5.55 0.99
C LEU A 29 5.45 5.18 0.50
N MET A 30 4.75 4.28 1.20
CA MET A 30 3.37 3.89 0.89
C MET A 30 2.41 5.09 0.98
N ILE A 31 2.54 5.91 2.03
CA ILE A 31 1.72 7.11 2.22
C ILE A 31 1.99 8.12 1.10
N ILE A 32 3.26 8.41 0.81
CA ILE A 32 3.64 9.36 -0.25
C ILE A 32 3.13 8.89 -1.61
N ALA A 33 3.31 7.60 -1.93
CA ALA A 33 2.80 7.03 -3.18
C ALA A 33 1.27 7.14 -3.27
N GLY A 34 0.56 6.81 -2.20
CA GLY A 34 -0.89 6.93 -2.14
C GLY A 34 -1.37 8.39 -2.28
N ILE A 35 -0.70 9.35 -1.63
CA ILE A 35 -1.01 10.78 -1.75
C ILE A 35 -0.73 11.28 -3.17
N LEU A 36 0.37 10.88 -3.79
CA LEU A 36 0.71 11.27 -5.16
C LEU A 36 -0.35 10.78 -6.15
N ILE A 37 -0.79 9.52 -6.04
CA ILE A 37 -1.86 8.97 -6.90
C ILE A 37 -3.19 9.68 -6.62
N LYS A 38 -3.45 10.07 -5.37
CA LYS A 38 -4.68 10.78 -5.00
C LYS A 38 -4.70 12.23 -5.49
N LEU A 39 -3.54 12.89 -5.51
CA LEU A 39 -3.39 14.28 -5.95
C LEU A 39 -3.29 14.40 -7.47
N PHE A 40 -2.63 13.43 -8.11
CA PHE A 40 -2.49 13.32 -9.56
C PHE A 40 -3.09 11.99 -10.03
N PRO A 41 -4.43 11.83 -9.93
CA PRO A 41 -5.08 10.64 -10.44
C PRO A 41 -4.90 10.55 -11.95
N PRO A 42 -4.65 9.36 -12.51
CA PRO A 42 -4.62 9.19 -13.95
C PRO A 42 -6.02 9.41 -14.53
N GLU A 43 -6.21 10.53 -15.21
CA GLU A 43 -7.52 10.93 -15.78
C GLU A 43 -7.97 10.06 -16.94
N PHE A 44 -7.05 9.37 -17.61
CA PHE A 44 -7.32 8.51 -18.74
C PHE A 44 -6.70 7.14 -18.53
N ILE A 45 -7.34 6.12 -19.10
CA ILE A 45 -6.79 4.76 -19.16
C ILE A 45 -5.44 4.83 -19.88
N ASN A 46 -4.37 4.67 -19.11
CA ASN A 46 -2.99 4.72 -19.60
C ASN A 46 -2.31 3.37 -19.33
N SER A 47 -1.53 2.89 -20.29
CA SER A 47 -0.78 1.65 -20.13
C SER A 47 0.48 1.82 -19.27
N VAL A 48 0.91 3.06 -18.98
CA VAL A 48 2.17 3.36 -18.27
C VAL A 48 1.96 3.58 -16.77
N TYR A 49 0.84 4.19 -16.35
CA TYR A 49 0.62 4.64 -14.97
C TYR A 49 -0.81 4.31 -14.49
N GLY A 50 -0.98 4.06 -13.19
CA GLY A 50 -2.27 3.75 -12.56
C GLY A 50 -2.52 2.26 -12.27
N TYR A 51 -3.71 1.96 -11.75
CA TYR A 51 -4.16 0.63 -11.35
C TYR A 51 -4.58 -0.21 -12.57
N ARG A 52 -3.60 -0.85 -13.20
CA ARG A 52 -3.78 -1.56 -14.48
C ARG A 52 -4.22 -3.01 -14.27
N THR A 53 -5.52 -3.23 -14.13
CA THR A 53 -6.12 -4.57 -14.23
C THR A 53 -7.10 -4.63 -15.39
N ARG A 54 -7.32 -5.83 -15.95
CA ARG A 54 -8.26 -6.01 -17.09
C ARG A 54 -9.65 -5.43 -16.80
N ARG A 55 -10.09 -5.51 -15.55
CA ARG A 55 -11.40 -5.00 -15.08
C ARG A 55 -11.39 -3.48 -14.86
N SER A 56 -10.27 -2.90 -14.45
CA SER A 56 -10.14 -1.45 -14.31
C SER A 56 -10.05 -0.75 -15.66
N MET A 57 -9.34 -1.33 -16.63
CA MET A 57 -9.13 -0.75 -17.95
C MET A 57 -10.30 -0.96 -18.93
N SER A 58 -11.38 -1.63 -18.53
CA SER A 58 -12.51 -1.87 -19.43
C SER A 58 -13.47 -0.69 -19.57
N ASP A 59 -13.50 0.21 -18.58
CA ASP A 59 -14.38 1.39 -18.55
C ASP A 59 -13.69 2.51 -17.78
N GLN A 60 -13.81 3.76 -18.25
CA GLN A 60 -13.23 4.92 -17.59
C GLN A 60 -13.74 5.09 -16.14
N ARG A 61 -15.02 4.79 -15.85
CA ARG A 61 -15.55 4.85 -14.48
C ARG A 61 -14.89 3.81 -13.57
N LEU A 62 -14.61 2.62 -14.10
CA LEU A 62 -13.91 1.56 -13.36
C LEU A 62 -12.43 1.92 -13.17
N TRP A 63 -11.82 2.59 -14.15
CA TRP A 63 -10.48 3.13 -14.05
C TRP A 63 -10.36 4.18 -12.94
N ASP A 64 -11.26 5.17 -12.93
CA ASP A 64 -11.25 6.25 -11.95
C ASP A 64 -11.49 5.73 -10.53
N GLU A 65 -12.45 4.82 -10.35
CA GLU A 65 -12.71 4.20 -9.03
C GLU A 65 -11.52 3.34 -8.59
N ALA A 66 -10.92 2.53 -9.47
CA ALA A 66 -9.79 1.68 -9.11
C ALA A 66 -8.61 2.49 -8.59
N ASN A 67 -8.26 3.57 -9.30
CA ASN A 67 -7.17 4.46 -8.91
C ASN A 67 -7.49 5.22 -7.62
N ARG A 68 -8.72 5.76 -7.47
CA ARG A 68 -9.12 6.46 -6.23
C ARG A 68 -9.15 5.54 -5.02
N TYR A 69 -9.70 4.34 -5.17
CA TYR A 69 -9.89 3.37 -4.09
C TYR A 69 -8.55 2.74 -3.66
N SER A 70 -7.72 2.32 -4.63
CA SER A 70 -6.39 1.78 -4.34
C SER A 70 -5.48 2.83 -3.68
N ALA A 71 -5.49 4.09 -4.15
CA ALA A 71 -4.75 5.18 -3.51
C ALA A 71 -5.18 5.40 -2.05
N SER A 72 -6.48 5.37 -1.79
CA SER A 72 -7.01 5.52 -0.42
C SER A 72 -6.61 4.36 0.49
N LEU A 73 -6.62 3.13 -0.03
CA LEU A 73 -6.16 1.95 0.69
C LEU A 73 -4.64 1.97 0.94
N MET A 74 -3.82 2.45 0.00
CA MET A 74 -2.38 2.61 0.18
C MET A 74 -2.04 3.64 1.26
N ILE A 75 -2.76 4.76 1.32
CA ILE A 75 -2.56 5.76 2.40
C ILE A 75 -2.93 5.14 3.75
N LEU A 76 -4.08 4.45 3.84
CA LEU A 76 -4.54 3.85 5.08
C LEU A 76 -3.59 2.73 5.55
N SER A 77 -3.16 1.85 4.64
CA SER A 77 -2.24 0.77 4.98
C SER A 77 -0.85 1.31 5.35
N GLY A 78 -0.36 2.33 4.67
CA GLY A 78 0.88 3.02 5.01
C GLY A 78 0.83 3.66 6.40
N LEU A 79 -0.29 4.30 6.78
CA LEU A 79 -0.48 4.85 8.13
C LEU A 79 -0.50 3.74 9.21
N VAL A 80 -1.16 2.62 8.93
CA VAL A 80 -1.21 1.47 9.85
C VAL A 80 0.19 0.87 10.01
N ILE A 81 0.94 0.66 8.92
CA ILE A 81 2.29 0.12 8.96
C ILE A 81 3.25 1.07 9.68
N ALA A 82 3.17 2.38 9.42
CA ALA A 82 3.99 3.39 10.10
C ALA A 82 3.67 3.45 11.61
N GLY A 83 2.38 3.42 11.98
CA GLY A 83 1.96 3.40 13.39
C GLY A 83 2.40 2.13 14.12
N ILE A 84 2.29 0.97 13.46
CA ILE A 84 2.78 -0.32 13.97
C ILE A 84 4.31 -0.30 14.08
N GLY A 85 5.03 0.24 13.10
CA GLY A 85 6.49 0.36 13.13
C GLY A 85 7.00 1.23 14.30
N LEU A 86 6.27 2.29 14.66
CA LEU A 86 6.58 3.09 15.85
C LEU A 86 6.27 2.37 17.18
N LEU A 87 5.27 1.48 17.18
CA LEU A 87 4.82 0.79 18.39
C LEU A 87 5.63 -0.50 18.66
N LEU A 88 6.07 -1.19 17.62
CA LEU A 88 6.85 -2.43 17.71
C LEU A 88 8.35 -2.13 17.58
N ARG A 89 9.05 -2.30 18.69
CA ARG A 89 10.51 -2.16 18.83
C ARG A 89 11.28 -3.09 17.87
N SER A 90 12.30 -2.57 17.17
CA SER A 90 13.46 -3.22 16.48
C SER A 90 13.35 -4.65 15.92
N ASN A 91 13.03 -5.65 16.73
CA ASN A 91 13.33 -7.06 16.45
C ASN A 91 12.34 -7.75 15.49
N LEU A 92 11.46 -7.00 14.83
CA LEU A 92 10.33 -7.53 14.06
C LEU A 92 10.30 -7.03 12.61
N ILE A 93 11.46 -6.75 12.03
CA ILE A 93 11.60 -6.33 10.62
C ILE A 93 10.92 -7.34 9.67
N ILE A 94 11.11 -8.65 9.92
CA ILE A 94 10.49 -9.72 9.12
C ILE A 94 8.95 -9.61 9.18
N LEU A 95 8.38 -9.31 10.35
CA LEU A 95 6.95 -9.12 10.51
C LEU A 95 6.47 -7.86 9.77
N GLN A 96 7.24 -6.76 9.80
CA GLN A 96 6.92 -5.54 9.05
C GLN A 96 6.94 -5.78 7.54
N LEU A 97 7.90 -6.55 7.02
CA LEU A 97 7.94 -6.96 5.61
C LEU A 97 6.74 -7.82 5.23
N ILE A 98 6.36 -8.78 6.07
CA ILE A 98 5.16 -9.60 5.88
C ILE A 98 3.91 -8.72 5.85
N LEU A 99 3.80 -7.75 6.76
CA LEU A 99 2.66 -6.85 6.83
C LEU A 99 2.57 -5.95 5.59
N LEU A 100 3.70 -5.48 5.07
CA LEU A 100 3.76 -4.69 3.84
C LEU A 100 3.31 -5.52 2.62
N LEU A 101 3.80 -6.75 2.48
CA LEU A 101 3.36 -7.66 1.42
C LEU A 101 1.86 -7.97 1.54
N ALA A 102 1.38 -8.25 2.75
CA ALA A 102 -0.03 -8.48 3.00
C ALA A 102 -0.88 -7.25 2.65
N ALA A 103 -0.44 -6.04 2.98
CA ALA A 103 -1.12 -4.80 2.64
C ALA A 103 -1.25 -4.60 1.12
N CYS A 104 -0.19 -4.90 0.35
CA CYS A 104 -0.25 -4.88 -1.11
C CYS A 104 -1.30 -5.87 -1.67
N VAL A 105 -1.29 -7.11 -1.17
CA VAL A 105 -2.24 -8.15 -1.59
C VAL A 105 -3.67 -7.78 -1.20
N ILE A 106 -3.89 -7.27 0.01
CA ILE A 106 -5.20 -6.82 0.49
C ILE A 106 -5.70 -5.66 -0.38
N THR A 107 -4.85 -4.67 -0.66
CA THR A 107 -5.19 -3.53 -1.52
C THR A 107 -5.64 -4.02 -2.90
N PHE A 108 -4.89 -4.97 -3.47
CA PHE A 108 -5.22 -5.57 -4.75
C PHE A 108 -6.57 -6.30 -4.72
N MET A 109 -6.76 -7.21 -3.76
CA MET A 109 -7.99 -7.99 -3.64
C MET A 109 -9.24 -7.13 -3.37
N LEU A 110 -9.13 -6.15 -2.48
CA LEU A 110 -10.25 -5.26 -2.15
C LEU A 110 -10.63 -4.38 -3.35
N THR A 111 -9.64 -3.86 -4.07
CA THR A 111 -9.88 -3.05 -5.28
C THR A 111 -10.53 -3.89 -6.36
N GLU A 112 -10.03 -5.11 -6.62
CA GLU A 112 -10.64 -6.04 -7.57
C GLU A 112 -12.08 -6.44 -7.19
N LYS A 113 -12.32 -6.70 -5.90
CA LYS A 113 -13.66 -7.03 -5.38
C LYS A 113 -14.62 -5.85 -5.57
N ARG A 114 -14.17 -4.62 -5.33
CA ARG A 114 -14.95 -3.39 -5.57
C ARG A 114 -15.32 -3.23 -7.04
N LEU A 115 -14.35 -3.41 -7.94
CA LEU A 115 -14.56 -3.35 -9.39
C LEU A 115 -15.53 -4.43 -9.89
N LYS A 116 -15.39 -5.65 -9.36
CA LYS A 116 -16.30 -6.76 -9.64
C LYS A 116 -17.74 -6.35 -9.31
N ASN A 117 -18.00 -5.88 -8.09
CA ASN A 117 -19.34 -5.50 -7.64
C ASN A 117 -19.97 -4.40 -8.50
N MET A 118 -19.20 -3.39 -8.91
CA MET A 118 -19.69 -2.34 -9.82
C MET A 118 -20.05 -2.89 -11.20
N THR A 119 -19.25 -3.82 -11.72
CA THR A 119 -19.51 -4.46 -13.03
C THR A 119 -20.79 -5.31 -12.97
N TYR A 120 -21.01 -6.08 -11.90
CA TYR A 120 -22.25 -6.86 -11.72
C TYR A 120 -23.49 -5.95 -11.63
N SER A 121 -23.40 -4.84 -10.89
CA SER A 121 -24.51 -3.89 -10.78
C SER A 121 -24.89 -3.26 -12.12
N GLN A 122 -23.91 -3.03 -13.01
CA GLN A 122 -24.16 -2.53 -14.38
C GLN A 122 -24.84 -3.60 -15.26
N GLY A 123 -24.37 -4.86 -15.20
CA GLY A 123 -24.94 -5.96 -16.00
C GLY A 123 -26.36 -6.37 -15.59
N GLY A 124 -26.68 -6.31 -14.29
CA GLY A 124 -28.02 -6.62 -13.78
C GLY A 124 -29.09 -5.62 -14.23
N ASP A 125 -28.75 -4.33 -14.30
CA ASP A 125 -29.67 -3.25 -14.68
C ASP A 125 -30.07 -3.31 -16.16
N ILE A 126 -29.22 -3.86 -17.03
CA ILE A 126 -29.51 -4.08 -18.46
C ILE A 126 -30.50 -5.24 -18.65
N SER A 127 -30.44 -6.28 -17.81
CA SER A 127 -31.32 -7.46 -17.90
C SER A 127 -32.74 -7.24 -17.35
N GLY A 128 -32.94 -6.20 -16.52
CA GLY A 128 -34.26 -5.86 -15.95
C GLY A 128 -35.12 -4.95 -16.84
N ARG A 129 -34.64 -4.61 -18.04
CA ARG A 129 -35.25 -3.63 -18.95
C ARG A 129 -35.80 -4.24 -20.25
N SER A 130 -35.82 -5.57 -20.37
CA SER A 130 -36.41 -6.31 -21.50
C SER A 130 -37.81 -6.79 -21.19
#